data_AF-A0A4V6CAQ0-F1
#
_entry.id   AF-A0A4V6CAQ0-F1
#
_cell.length_a   1.000
_cell.length_b   1.000
_cell.length_c   1.000
_cell.angle_alpha   90.00
_cell.angle_beta   90.00
_cell.angle_gamma   90.00
#
_symmetry.space_group_name_H-M   'P 1'
#
loop_
_entity.id
_entity.type
_entity.pdbx_description
1 polymer ?
#
loop_
_entity_poly.entity_id
_entity_poly.type
_entity_poly.pdbx_seq_one_letter_code
_entity_poly.pdbx_strand_id
1 'polypeptide(L)'
;MGAGLRDVVGNTPVGQVAQDIVYRQIQLMKSLPLEAADRVMDIQQRAMQAVIAGERPDQLYEMIMASGDVAASRAQLIARTEIGRATGALTQARALSVGSEGYWWRIEGAGTRDSHRWMLNVVDPVYGRGFVRWDNPPTLDGMTGHAGCLPNCKCWPEVLIPK
;
A
#
# COMPACT_ATOMS: atom_id res chain seq x y z
N MET A 1 -9.44 -18.45 -4.49
CA MET A 1 -9.53 -17.57 -3.31
C MET A 1 -10.09 -16.19 -3.69
N GLY A 2 -11.24 -16.09 -4.38
CA GLY A 2 -11.76 -14.81 -4.90
C GLY A 2 -13.15 -14.40 -4.40
N ALA A 3 -13.93 -15.33 -3.84
CA ALA A 3 -15.33 -15.07 -3.47
C ALA A 3 -15.48 -14.26 -2.17
N GLY A 4 -14.69 -14.54 -1.14
CA GLY A 4 -14.80 -13.85 0.15
C GLY A 4 -14.32 -12.39 0.15
N LEU A 5 -13.42 -12.02 -0.78
CA LEU A 5 -12.92 -10.64 -0.84
C LEU A 5 -13.97 -9.67 -1.40
N ARG A 6 -14.74 -10.10 -2.41
CA ARG A 6 -15.81 -9.30 -3.01
C ARG A 6 -16.97 -9.06 -2.05
N ASP A 7 -17.31 -10.07 -1.24
CA ASP A 7 -18.41 -9.99 -0.28
C ASP A 7 -18.13 -9.02 0.88
N VAL A 8 -16.86 -8.97 1.35
CA VAL A 8 -16.45 -8.04 2.41
C VAL A 8 -16.41 -6.59 1.89
N VAL A 9 -16.05 -6.36 0.63
CA VAL A 9 -15.93 -4.99 0.08
C VAL A 9 -17.29 -4.43 -0.38
N GLY A 10 -18.22 -5.28 -0.83
CA GLY A 10 -19.44 -4.84 -1.50
C GLY A 10 -20.50 -4.20 -0.62
N ASN A 11 -20.63 -4.58 0.67
CA ASN A 11 -21.74 -4.10 1.50
C ASN A 11 -21.52 -4.13 3.02
N THR A 12 -20.27 -4.16 3.50
CA THR A 12 -19.96 -4.13 4.94
C THR A 12 -19.44 -2.75 5.36
N PRO A 13 -19.61 -2.34 6.63
CA PRO A 13 -18.97 -1.13 7.18
C PRO A 13 -17.46 -1.10 6.96
N VAL A 14 -16.82 -2.27 6.87
CA VAL A 14 -15.38 -2.41 6.56
C VAL A 14 -15.07 -1.98 5.13
N GLY A 15 -15.94 -2.28 4.16
CA GLY A 15 -15.81 -1.82 2.77
C GLY A 15 -15.88 -0.30 2.65
N GLN A 16 -16.81 0.33 3.38
CA GLN A 16 -16.95 1.80 3.41
C GLN A 16 -15.78 2.49 4.11
N VAL A 17 -15.32 1.95 5.26
CA VAL A 17 -14.13 2.45 5.97
C VAL A 17 -12.86 2.26 5.13
N ALA A 18 -12.75 1.16 4.37
CA ALA A 18 -11.64 0.97 3.44
C ALA A 18 -11.67 1.99 2.29
N GLN A 19 -12.84 2.25 1.70
CA GLN A 19 -12.97 3.30 0.69
C GLN A 19 -12.63 4.68 1.24
N ASP A 20 -13.02 4.98 2.47
CA ASP A 20 -12.76 6.27 3.11
C ASP A 20 -11.29 6.44 3.55
N ILE A 21 -10.65 5.41 4.09
CA ILE A 21 -9.19 5.42 4.37
C ILE A 21 -8.39 5.58 3.08
N VAL A 22 -8.81 4.91 2.01
CA VAL A 22 -8.21 5.06 0.68
C VAL A 22 -8.43 6.47 0.15
N TYR A 23 -9.65 7.00 0.23
CA TYR A 23 -9.97 8.36 -0.19
C TYR A 23 -9.14 9.40 0.59
N ARG A 24 -8.99 9.23 1.90
CA ARG A 24 -8.17 10.09 2.76
C ARG A 24 -6.67 9.98 2.45
N GLN A 25 -6.15 8.78 2.14
CA GLN A 25 -4.77 8.62 1.68
C GLN A 25 -4.51 9.30 0.33
N ILE A 26 -5.47 9.25 -0.60
CA ILE A 26 -5.43 9.99 -1.88
C ILE A 26 -5.41 11.52 -1.62
N GLN A 27 -6.23 12.02 -0.69
CA GLN A 27 -6.26 13.46 -0.36
C GLN A 27 -4.99 13.96 0.35
N LEU A 28 -4.31 13.12 1.14
CA LEU A 28 -3.09 13.50 1.87
C LEU A 28 -1.84 13.62 0.96
N MET A 29 -1.89 13.15 -0.29
CA MET A 29 -0.79 13.23 -1.26
C MET A 29 -0.87 14.47 -2.18
N LYS A 30 -1.50 15.57 -1.74
CA LYS A 30 -1.54 16.83 -2.51
C LYS A 30 -0.22 17.59 -2.44
N SER A 31 0.72 17.22 -3.30
CA SER A 31 1.88 18.08 -3.63
C SER A 31 2.38 17.97 -5.08
N LEU A 32 1.58 17.45 -6.01
CA LEU A 32 1.95 17.36 -7.43
C LEU A 32 1.25 18.42 -8.32
N PRO A 33 1.90 18.90 -9.39
CA PRO A 33 1.31 19.83 -10.37
C PRO A 33 0.04 19.26 -11.01
N LEU A 34 -0.99 20.08 -11.24
CA LEU A 34 -2.37 19.65 -11.59
C LEU A 34 -2.46 18.58 -12.70
N GLU A 35 -1.76 18.73 -13.84
CA GLU A 35 -1.81 17.75 -14.93
C GLU A 35 -1.08 16.43 -14.59
N ALA A 36 0.03 16.52 -13.86
CA ALA A 36 0.72 15.34 -13.34
C ALA A 36 -0.06 14.71 -12.17
N ALA A 37 -0.82 15.52 -11.42
CA ALA A 37 -1.67 15.09 -10.33
C ALA A 37 -2.88 14.32 -10.86
N ASP A 38 -3.52 14.77 -11.95
CA ASP A 38 -4.65 14.07 -12.59
C ASP A 38 -4.22 12.67 -13.03
N ARG A 39 -3.08 12.56 -13.73
CA ARG A 39 -2.54 11.28 -14.17
C ARG A 39 -2.14 10.35 -13.02
N VAL A 40 -1.50 10.90 -11.98
CA VAL A 40 -1.13 10.12 -10.79
C VAL A 40 -2.39 9.63 -10.07
N MET A 41 -3.42 10.47 -9.99
CA MET A 41 -4.72 10.13 -9.41
C MET A 41 -5.40 9.01 -10.19
N ASP A 42 -5.39 9.02 -11.53
CA ASP A 42 -5.96 7.95 -12.35
C ASP A 42 -5.26 6.60 -12.11
N ILE A 43 -3.93 6.60 -12.08
CA ILE A 43 -3.13 5.39 -11.83
C ILE A 43 -3.44 4.84 -10.43
N GLN A 44 -3.53 5.71 -9.42
CA GLN A 44 -3.85 5.34 -8.05
C GLN A 44 -5.26 4.77 -7.92
N GLN A 45 -6.26 5.43 -8.51
CA GLN A 45 -7.64 4.96 -8.54
C GLN A 45 -7.73 3.59 -9.22
N ARG A 46 -7.07 3.43 -10.37
CA ARG A 46 -7.04 2.16 -11.08
C ARG A 46 -6.38 1.04 -10.26
N ALA A 47 -5.28 1.33 -9.57
CA ALA A 47 -4.59 0.38 -8.70
C ALA A 47 -5.50 -0.08 -7.55
N MET A 48 -6.23 0.85 -6.94
CA MET A 48 -7.22 0.52 -5.92
C MET A 48 -8.34 -0.37 -6.44
N GLN A 49 -8.91 -0.03 -7.61
CA GLN A 49 -9.92 -0.88 -8.24
C GLN A 49 -9.37 -2.27 -8.55
N ALA A 50 -8.14 -2.37 -9.03
CA ALA A 50 -7.50 -3.66 -9.31
C ALA A 50 -7.43 -4.54 -8.06
N VAL A 51 -6.98 -3.98 -6.93
CA VAL A 51 -6.86 -4.69 -5.65
C VAL A 51 -8.23 -5.10 -5.11
N ILE A 52 -9.22 -4.21 -5.19
CA ILE A 52 -10.60 -4.49 -4.76
C ILE A 52 -11.25 -5.60 -5.60
N ALA A 53 -11.10 -5.52 -6.92
CA ALA A 53 -11.71 -6.45 -7.87
C ALA A 53 -10.94 -7.80 -7.98
N GLY A 54 -9.73 -7.87 -7.43
CA GLY A 54 -8.84 -9.03 -7.51
C GLY A 54 -8.19 -9.20 -8.88
N GLU A 55 -7.97 -8.09 -9.60
CA GLU A 55 -7.40 -8.07 -10.94
C GLU A 55 -5.88 -8.25 -10.95
N ARG A 56 -5.35 -8.64 -12.11
CA ARG A 56 -3.91 -8.79 -12.30
C ARG A 56 -3.25 -7.42 -12.45
N PRO A 57 -2.05 -7.21 -11.85
CA PRO A 57 -1.27 -5.98 -12.01
C PRO A 57 -0.93 -5.62 -13.46
N ASP A 58 -0.90 -6.61 -14.36
CA ASP A 58 -0.52 -6.45 -15.78
C ASP A 58 -1.41 -5.41 -16.50
N GLN A 59 -2.69 -5.31 -16.12
CA GLN A 59 -3.62 -4.35 -16.73
C GLN A 59 -3.29 -2.89 -16.37
N LEU A 60 -2.79 -2.64 -15.15
CA LEU A 60 -2.34 -1.31 -14.75
C LEU A 60 -1.06 -0.95 -15.51
N TYR A 61 -0.16 -1.91 -15.71
CA TYR A 61 1.04 -1.71 -16.52
C TYR A 61 0.70 -1.32 -17.96
N GLU A 62 -0.21 -2.06 -18.62
CA GLU A 62 -0.65 -1.77 -19.98
C GLU A 62 -1.27 -0.38 -20.10
N MET A 63 -2.10 0.02 -19.12
CA MET A 63 -2.64 1.38 -19.04
C MET A 63 -1.54 2.44 -18.99
N ILE A 64 -0.53 2.28 -18.12
CA ILE A 64 0.57 3.25 -17.99
C ILE A 64 1.40 3.32 -19.28
N MET A 65 1.62 2.17 -19.94
CA MET A 65 2.34 2.08 -21.21
C MET A 65 1.57 2.73 -22.36
N ALA A 66 0.25 2.56 -22.42
CA ALA A 66 -0.60 3.12 -23.46
C ALA A 66 -0.58 4.65 -23.50
N SER A 67 -0.12 5.32 -22.44
CA SER A 67 0.01 6.78 -22.42
C SER A 67 1.18 7.30 -23.27
N GLY A 68 2.11 6.45 -23.73
CA GLY A 68 3.23 6.85 -24.60
C GLY A 68 4.41 7.58 -23.94
N ASP A 69 4.27 8.13 -22.73
CA ASP A 69 5.31 9.02 -22.13
C ASP A 69 6.32 8.32 -21.20
N VAL A 70 6.26 6.99 -21.06
CA VAL A 70 6.99 6.27 -20.01
C VAL A 70 7.68 5.03 -20.57
N ALA A 71 8.97 4.89 -20.28
CA ALA A 71 9.73 3.68 -20.59
C ALA A 71 9.15 2.46 -19.86
N ALA A 72 9.19 1.28 -20.50
CA ALA A 72 8.61 0.04 -19.97
C ALA A 72 9.04 -0.30 -18.54
N SER A 73 10.33 -0.18 -18.22
CA SER A 73 10.86 -0.43 -16.88
C SER A 73 10.27 0.53 -15.83
N ARG A 74 10.05 1.80 -16.21
CA ARG A 74 9.45 2.81 -15.34
C ARG A 74 7.94 2.56 -15.17
N ALA A 75 7.23 2.19 -16.23
CA ALA A 75 5.81 1.84 -16.16
C ALA A 75 5.59 0.63 -15.23
N GLN A 76 6.43 -0.39 -15.33
CA GLN A 76 6.37 -1.57 -14.47
C GLN A 76 6.66 -1.22 -13.00
N LEU A 77 7.66 -0.36 -12.75
CA LEU A 77 7.97 0.12 -11.41
C LEU A 77 6.79 0.87 -10.79
N ILE A 78 6.18 1.79 -11.55
CA ILE A 78 5.01 2.55 -11.11
C ILE A 78 3.86 1.59 -10.80
N ALA A 79 3.49 0.72 -11.73
CA ALA A 79 2.39 -0.23 -11.54
C ALA A 79 2.56 -1.08 -10.27
N ARG A 80 3.75 -1.67 -10.06
CA ARG A 80 4.04 -2.48 -8.86
C ARG A 80 3.96 -1.67 -7.57
N THR A 81 4.45 -0.44 -7.60
CA THR A 81 4.44 0.44 -6.42
C THR A 81 3.00 0.83 -6.05
N GLU A 82 2.18 1.22 -7.03
CA GLU A 82 0.80 1.63 -6.78
C GLU A 82 -0.09 0.46 -6.37
N ILE A 83 0.12 -0.75 -6.92
CA ILE A 83 -0.55 -1.96 -6.43
C ILE A 83 -0.13 -2.28 -4.99
N GLY A 84 1.15 -2.14 -4.65
CA GLY A 84 1.65 -2.32 -3.29
C GLY A 84 1.02 -1.35 -2.30
N ARG A 85 0.93 -0.06 -2.66
CA ARG A 85 0.25 0.99 -1.88
C ARG A 85 -1.24 0.68 -1.70
N ALA A 86 -1.93 0.32 -2.78
CA ALA A 86 -3.35 -0.01 -2.73
C ALA A 86 -3.63 -1.23 -1.83
N THR A 87 -2.77 -2.25 -1.90
CA THR A 87 -2.86 -3.44 -1.05
C THR A 87 -2.58 -3.12 0.42
N GLY A 88 -1.58 -2.27 0.68
CA GLY A 88 -1.27 -1.76 2.01
C GLY A 88 -2.43 -0.98 2.62
N ALA A 89 -3.04 -0.07 1.85
CA ALA A 89 -4.20 0.71 2.26
C ALA A 89 -5.41 -0.17 2.62
N LEU A 90 -5.72 -1.18 1.79
CA LEU A 90 -6.78 -2.14 2.09
C LEU A 90 -6.49 -2.95 3.36
N THR A 91 -5.22 -3.35 3.56
CA THR A 91 -4.79 -4.08 4.76
C THR A 91 -4.92 -3.22 6.01
N GLN A 92 -4.44 -1.97 5.97
CA GLN A 92 -4.56 -1.00 7.05
C GLN A 92 -6.03 -0.76 7.41
N ALA A 93 -6.90 -0.59 6.42
CA ALA A 93 -8.32 -0.38 6.67
C ALA A 93 -8.98 -1.54 7.40
N ARG A 94 -8.70 -2.78 6.97
CA ARG A 94 -9.20 -3.98 7.63
C ARG A 94 -8.63 -4.10 9.05
N ALA A 95 -7.34 -3.84 9.22
CA ALA A 95 -6.68 -3.87 10.52
C ALA A 95 -7.31 -2.87 11.50
N LEU A 96 -7.47 -1.61 11.08
CA LEU A 96 -8.09 -0.57 11.91
C LEU A 96 -9.54 -0.91 12.26
N SER A 97 -10.29 -1.54 11.35
CA SER A 97 -11.68 -1.95 11.62
C SER A 97 -11.84 -2.99 12.75
N VAL A 98 -10.76 -3.73 13.07
CA VAL A 98 -10.71 -4.70 14.17
C VAL A 98 -9.89 -4.18 15.36
N GLY A 99 -9.57 -2.88 15.40
CA GLY A 99 -8.84 -2.25 16.51
C GLY A 99 -7.31 -2.46 16.49
N SER A 100 -6.74 -2.91 15.38
CA SER A 100 -5.27 -3.05 15.26
C SER A 100 -4.59 -1.68 15.24
N GLU A 101 -3.63 -1.46 16.13
CA GLU A 101 -2.83 -0.22 16.17
C GLU A 101 -1.66 -0.21 15.16
N GLY A 102 -1.19 -1.39 14.74
CA GLY A 102 -0.03 -1.49 13.85
C GLY A 102 0.28 -2.92 13.41
N TYR A 103 1.53 -3.16 13.07
CA TYR A 103 2.00 -4.45 12.57
C TYR A 103 3.50 -4.64 12.83
N TRP A 104 3.96 -5.89 12.82
CA TRP A 104 5.40 -6.19 12.77
C TRP A 104 5.88 -6.17 11.33
N TRP A 105 6.94 -5.39 11.07
CA TRP A 105 7.55 -5.29 9.75
C TRP A 105 8.30 -6.58 9.41
N ARG A 106 7.91 -7.24 8.32
CA ARG A 106 8.59 -8.44 7.82
C ARG A 106 9.33 -8.17 6.51
N ILE A 107 10.37 -8.96 6.24
CA ILE A 107 11.24 -8.80 5.08
C ILE A 107 11.31 -10.11 4.28
N GLU A 108 11.53 -10.02 2.96
CA GLU A 108 11.67 -11.20 2.09
C GLU A 108 12.91 -12.04 2.43
N GLY A 109 13.96 -11.41 2.98
CA GLY A 109 15.20 -12.07 3.36
C GLY A 109 16.42 -11.34 2.82
N ALA A 110 17.43 -12.10 2.38
CA ALA A 110 18.77 -11.58 2.07
C ALA A 110 18.82 -10.46 1.00
N GLY A 111 17.88 -10.43 0.05
CA GLY A 111 17.78 -9.37 -0.97
C GLY A 111 17.16 -8.05 -0.49
N THR A 112 16.79 -7.95 0.79
CA THR A 112 16.18 -6.73 1.35
C THR A 112 17.23 -5.65 1.58
N ARG A 113 16.96 -4.45 1.04
CA ARG A 113 17.75 -3.21 1.27
C ARG A 113 18.00 -2.95 2.75
N ASP A 114 19.13 -2.31 3.07
CA ASP A 114 19.54 -2.08 4.46
C ASP A 114 18.55 -1.20 5.24
N SER A 115 18.03 -0.13 4.62
CA SER A 115 16.99 0.73 5.21
C SER A 115 15.73 -0.05 5.59
N HIS A 116 15.32 -0.99 4.74
CA HIS A 116 14.18 -1.88 5.00
C HIS A 116 14.50 -2.96 6.04
N ARG A 117 15.74 -3.45 6.08
CA ARG A 117 16.18 -4.44 7.08
C ARG A 117 16.30 -3.81 8.46
N TRP A 118 16.68 -2.53 8.54
CA TRP A 118 16.71 -1.77 9.77
C TRP A 118 15.36 -1.71 10.48
N MET A 119 14.25 -1.81 9.73
CA MET A 119 12.91 -1.88 10.30
C MET A 119 12.70 -3.08 11.24
N LEU A 120 13.53 -4.12 11.17
CA LEU A 120 13.51 -5.20 12.17
C LEU A 120 14.03 -4.77 13.54
N ASN A 121 14.61 -3.57 13.67
CA ASN A 121 15.27 -3.06 14.87
C ASN A 121 14.64 -1.80 15.46
N VAL A 122 13.66 -1.18 14.79
CA VAL A 122 12.89 -0.08 15.38
C VAL A 122 12.16 -0.59 16.62
N VAL A 123 11.92 0.25 17.62
CA VAL A 123 11.27 -0.17 18.86
C VAL A 123 10.05 0.70 19.10
N ASP A 124 8.89 0.07 19.15
CA ASP A 124 7.69 0.67 19.71
C ASP A 124 7.70 0.48 21.24
N PRO A 125 7.33 1.50 22.02
CA PRO A 125 7.38 1.43 23.49
C PRO A 125 6.41 0.41 24.10
N VAL A 126 5.36 0.00 23.38
CA VAL A 126 4.34 -0.93 23.86
C VAL A 126 4.56 -2.32 23.27
N TYR A 127 4.77 -2.40 21.95
CA TYR A 127 4.80 -3.66 21.21
C TYR A 127 6.21 -4.18 20.93
N GLY A 128 7.24 -3.40 21.27
CA GLY A 128 8.63 -3.80 21.19
C GLY A 128 9.23 -3.70 19.78
N ARG A 129 10.22 -4.56 19.52
CA ARG A 129 11.08 -4.47 18.34
C ARG A 129 10.34 -4.85 17.06
N GLY A 130 10.56 -4.09 15.99
CA GLY A 130 10.06 -4.31 14.64
C GLY A 130 8.62 -3.84 14.42
N PHE A 131 8.00 -3.24 15.42
CA PHE A 131 6.61 -2.81 15.33
C PHE A 131 6.49 -1.42 14.71
N VAL A 132 5.53 -1.27 13.80
CA VAL A 132 5.19 -0.01 13.12
C VAL A 132 3.71 0.28 13.32
N ARG A 133 3.41 1.46 13.84
CA ARG A 133 2.03 1.93 14.01
C ARG A 133 1.46 2.41 12.67
N TRP A 134 0.17 2.20 12.45
CA TRP A 134 -0.51 2.61 11.21
C TRP A 134 -0.55 4.14 11.02
N ASP A 135 -0.50 4.89 12.12
CA ASP A 135 -0.51 6.37 12.15
C ASP A 135 0.89 6.99 12.04
N ASN A 136 1.95 6.18 12.11
CA ASN A 136 3.33 6.63 12.08
C ASN A 136 4.19 5.79 11.11
N PRO A 137 3.94 5.87 9.79
CA PRO A 137 4.74 5.17 8.79
C PRO A 137 6.20 5.67 8.79
N PRO A 138 7.18 4.77 8.58
CA PRO A 138 8.57 5.17 8.48
C PRO A 138 8.86 5.89 7.16
N THR A 139 9.95 6.66 7.15
CA THR A 139 10.54 7.22 5.93
C THR A 139 11.82 6.49 5.60
N LEU A 140 11.84 5.78 4.46
CA LEU A 140 12.96 4.98 3.99
C LEU A 140 13.28 5.37 2.56
N ASP A 141 14.57 5.42 2.21
CA ASP A 141 15.02 5.74 0.84
C ASP A 141 14.41 7.04 0.27
N GLY A 142 14.16 8.03 1.14
CA GLY A 142 13.55 9.31 0.75
C GLY A 142 12.04 9.29 0.55
N MET A 143 11.35 8.20 0.92
CA MET A 143 9.89 8.08 0.79
C MET A 143 9.23 7.54 2.06
N THR A 144 8.11 8.15 2.46
CA THR A 144 7.29 7.67 3.58
C THR A 144 6.32 6.59 3.11
N GLY A 145 6.26 5.46 3.82
CA GLY A 145 5.32 4.39 3.49
C GLY A 145 5.43 3.15 4.37
N HIS A 146 4.36 2.37 4.38
CA HIS A 146 4.30 1.09 5.08
C HIS A 146 5.04 -0.03 4.34
N ALA A 147 5.16 -1.19 4.99
CA ALA A 147 5.77 -2.38 4.39
C ALA A 147 5.04 -2.74 3.10
N GLY A 148 5.79 -2.97 2.02
CA GLY A 148 5.25 -3.28 0.70
C GLY A 148 4.77 -2.08 -0.13
N CYS A 149 4.79 -0.87 0.44
CA CYS A 149 4.27 0.35 -0.22
C CYS A 149 5.35 1.22 -0.88
N LEU A 150 6.63 0.83 -0.78
CA LEU A 150 7.75 1.55 -1.39
C LEU A 150 8.19 0.91 -2.72
N PRO A 151 8.86 1.65 -3.63
CA PRO A 151 9.35 1.11 -4.89
C PRO A 151 10.17 -0.16 -4.70
N ASN A 152 9.83 -1.20 -5.47
CA ASN A 152 10.43 -2.54 -5.42
C ASN A 152 10.45 -3.21 -4.03
N CYS A 153 9.65 -2.71 -3.08
CA CYS A 153 9.57 -3.29 -1.75
C CYS A 153 8.84 -4.63 -1.79
N LYS A 154 9.39 -5.61 -1.07
CA LYS A 154 8.79 -6.93 -0.87
C LYS A 154 8.62 -7.26 0.62
N CYS A 155 8.72 -6.24 1.47
CA CYS A 155 8.35 -6.34 2.88
C CYS A 155 6.83 -6.47 3.00
N TRP A 156 6.34 -7.02 4.09
CA TRP A 156 4.90 -7.10 4.35
C TRP A 156 4.57 -6.84 5.82
N PRO A 157 3.34 -6.37 6.10
CA PRO A 157 2.86 -6.22 7.47
C PRO A 157 2.38 -7.56 8.03
N GLU A 158 2.93 -7.98 9.17
CA GLU A 158 2.27 -8.98 10.03
C GLU A 158 1.39 -8.24 11.04
N VAL A 159 0.11 -8.16 10.70
CA VAL A 159 -0.87 -7.31 11.39
C VAL A 159 -1.09 -7.76 12.83
N LEU A 160 -1.12 -6.80 13.77
CA LEU A 160 -1.59 -7.05 15.13
C LEU A 160 -3.07 -7.38 15.11
N ILE A 161 -3.46 -8.54 15.61
CA ILE A 161 -4.87 -8.88 15.83
C ILE A 161 -5.15 -8.78 17.33
N PRO A 162 -5.91 -7.77 17.79
CA PRO A 162 -6.34 -7.68 19.19
C PRO A 162 -7.13 -8.93 19.60
N LYS A 163 -7.00 -9.31 20.87
CA LYS A 163 -7.75 -10.43 21.46
C LYS A 163 -9.14 -10.00 21.91
#